data_AF-A0A1G4VJB4-F1
#
_entry.id   AF-A0A1G4VJB4-F1
#
_cell.length_a   1.000
_cell.length_b   1.000
_cell.length_c   1.000
_cell.angle_alpha   90.00
_cell.angle_beta   90.00
_cell.angle_gamma   90.00
#
_symmetry.space_group_name_H-M   'P 1'
#
loop_
_entity.id
_entity.type
_entity.pdbx_description
1 polymer ?
#
loop_
_entity_poly.entity_id
_entity_poly.type
_entity_poly.pdbx_seq_one_letter_code
_entity_poly.pdbx_strand_id
1 'polypeptide(L)'
;MTAPLSVDPAAVRAASAAQAHLATTVAGLDVGGAMAAAAEGVANLSSGAACRFAGESFAAQAQHMADDMSGYATKLAAAASTYERTDEQLGDRLGETFR
;
A
#
# COMPACT_ATOMS: atom_id res chain seq x y z
N MET A 1 -31.33 -12.09 -9.39
CA MET A 1 -31.33 -11.01 -8.38
C MET A 1 -30.04 -11.12 -7.60
N THR A 2 -29.15 -10.15 -7.75
CA THR A 2 -27.88 -10.12 -7.01
C THR A 2 -28.19 -9.75 -5.56
N ALA A 3 -27.73 -10.54 -4.60
CA ALA A 3 -27.87 -10.21 -3.19
C ALA A 3 -27.28 -8.81 -2.92
N PRO A 4 -27.88 -7.99 -2.06
CA PRO A 4 -27.31 -6.70 -1.71
C PRO A 4 -25.91 -6.92 -1.14
N LEU A 5 -24.89 -6.32 -1.78
CA LEU A 5 -23.53 -6.32 -1.25
C LEU A 5 -23.54 -5.51 0.05
N SER A 6 -23.32 -6.19 1.18
CA SER A 6 -22.99 -5.53 2.46
C SER A 6 -21.48 -5.40 2.56
N VAL A 7 -21.00 -4.18 2.75
CA VAL A 7 -19.57 -3.89 2.95
C VAL A 7 -19.33 -3.67 4.43
N ASP A 8 -18.37 -4.38 5.01
CA ASP A 8 -17.89 -4.15 6.38
C ASP A 8 -16.77 -3.08 6.36
N PRO A 9 -17.03 -1.84 6.83
CA PRO A 9 -16.03 -0.77 6.81
C PRO A 9 -14.82 -1.08 7.71
N ALA A 10 -14.99 -1.85 8.78
CA ALA A 10 -13.90 -2.24 9.66
C ALA A 10 -12.93 -3.19 8.94
N ALA A 11 -13.47 -4.15 8.18
CA ALA A 11 -12.66 -5.03 7.33
C ALA A 11 -11.90 -4.25 6.24
N VAL A 12 -12.54 -3.25 5.63
CA VAL A 12 -11.89 -2.38 4.62
C VAL A 12 -10.77 -1.54 5.25
N ARG A 13 -10.96 -1.02 6.47
CA ARG A 13 -9.89 -0.32 7.21
C ARG A 13 -8.75 -1.24 7.60
N ALA A 14 -9.04 -2.46 8.03
CA ALA A 14 -8.01 -3.45 8.35
C ALA A 14 -7.18 -3.78 7.10
N ALA A 15 -7.82 -3.93 5.93
CA ALA A 15 -7.12 -4.13 4.66
C ALA A 15 -6.25 -2.92 4.27
N SER A 16 -6.75 -1.70 4.46
CA SER A 16 -5.96 -0.47 4.27
C SER A 16 -4.71 -0.46 5.13
N ALA A 17 -4.84 -0.74 6.43
CA ALA A 17 -3.71 -0.78 7.36
C ALA A 17 -2.69 -1.87 6.99
N ALA A 18 -3.17 -3.06 6.60
CA ALA A 18 -2.30 -4.14 6.13
C ALA A 18 -1.48 -3.72 4.89
N GLN A 19 -2.10 -3.01 3.95
CA GLN A 19 -1.39 -2.54 2.76
C GLN A 19 -0.38 -1.44 3.05
N ALA A 20 -0.70 -0.51 3.95
CA ALA A 20 0.26 0.49 4.42
C ALA A 20 1.46 -0.16 5.13
N HIS A 21 1.22 -1.20 5.92
CA HIS A 21 2.30 -1.97 6.56
C HIS A 21 3.18 -2.66 5.52
N LEU A 22 2.58 -3.33 4.53
CA LEU A 22 3.33 -3.97 3.45
C LEU A 22 4.16 -2.97 2.63
N ALA A 23 3.60 -1.80 2.32
CA ALA A 23 4.33 -0.72 1.64
C ALA A 23 5.61 -0.34 2.41
N THR A 24 5.48 -0.18 3.73
CA THR A 24 6.61 0.14 4.62
C THR A 24 7.64 -0.99 4.61
N THR A 25 7.19 -2.25 4.69
CA THR A 25 8.07 -3.42 4.66
C THR A 25 8.84 -3.52 3.35
N VAL A 26 8.18 -3.33 2.20
CA VAL A 26 8.83 -3.38 0.88
C VAL A 26 9.85 -2.26 0.72
N ALA A 27 9.52 -1.03 1.12
CA ALA A 27 10.45 0.09 1.11
C ALA A 27 11.68 -0.16 2.02
N GLY A 28 11.49 -0.93 3.10
CA GLY A 28 12.54 -1.27 4.07
C GLY A 28 13.46 -2.43 3.69
N LEU A 29 13.23 -3.14 2.57
CA LEU A 29 14.05 -4.31 2.19
C LEU A 29 15.51 -3.97 1.81
N ASP A 30 15.84 -2.69 1.60
CA ASP A 30 17.17 -2.14 1.28
C ASP A 30 18.02 -3.00 0.29
N VAL A 31 17.35 -3.52 -0.74
CA VAL A 31 18.01 -4.33 -1.78
C VAL A 31 19.08 -3.51 -2.52
N GLY A 32 18.83 -2.20 -2.67
CA GLY A 32 19.79 -1.26 -3.24
C GLY A 32 21.08 -1.17 -2.42
N GLY A 33 20.98 -1.02 -1.09
CA GLY A 33 22.14 -1.01 -0.20
C GLY A 33 22.94 -2.31 -0.24
N ALA A 34 22.26 -3.46 -0.25
CA ALA A 34 22.91 -4.77 -0.37
C ALA A 34 23.69 -4.92 -1.69
N MET A 35 23.12 -4.45 -2.80
CA MET A 35 23.77 -4.48 -4.12
C MET A 35 24.91 -3.46 -4.24
N ALA A 36 24.79 -2.29 -3.62
CA ALA A 36 25.86 -1.30 -3.55
C ALA A 36 27.07 -1.85 -2.77
N ALA A 37 26.84 -2.48 -1.62
CA ALA A 37 27.89 -3.14 -0.84
C ALA A 37 28.58 -4.27 -1.62
N ALA A 38 27.80 -5.08 -2.36
CA ALA A 38 28.36 -6.10 -3.24
C ALA A 38 29.21 -5.49 -4.36
N ALA A 39 28.76 -4.37 -4.93
CA ALA A 39 29.48 -3.67 -5.99
C ALA A 39 30.84 -3.11 -5.53
N GLU A 40 30.94 -2.63 -4.28
CA GLU A 40 32.21 -2.17 -3.72
C GLU A 40 33.25 -3.28 -3.66
N GLY A 41 32.85 -4.50 -3.27
CA GLY A 41 33.73 -5.67 -3.21
C GLY A 41 34.29 -6.11 -4.57
N VAL A 42 33.68 -5.68 -5.68
CA VAL A 42 34.10 -5.99 -7.06
C VAL A 42 34.21 -4.74 -7.94
N ALA A 43 34.52 -3.57 -7.35
CA ALA A 43 34.39 -2.28 -8.02
C ALA A 43 35.19 -2.13 -9.33
N ASN A 44 36.33 -2.81 -9.45
CA ASN A 44 37.19 -2.77 -10.64
C ASN A 44 36.80 -3.78 -11.72
N LEU A 45 35.71 -4.52 -11.53
CA LEU A 45 35.21 -5.53 -12.45
C LEU A 45 33.89 -5.05 -13.09
N SER A 46 33.59 -5.59 -14.28
CA SER A 46 32.29 -5.37 -14.95
C SER A 46 31.11 -5.77 -14.05
N SER A 47 31.30 -6.78 -13.19
CA SER A 47 30.33 -7.18 -12.18
C SER A 47 30.00 -6.08 -11.17
N GLY A 48 30.95 -5.21 -10.80
CA GLY A 48 30.69 -4.08 -9.92
C GLY A 48 29.80 -3.00 -10.55
N ALA A 49 29.92 -2.78 -11.86
CA ALA A 49 28.99 -1.91 -12.59
C ALA A 49 27.60 -2.54 -12.70
N ALA A 50 27.53 -3.85 -13.00
CA ALA A 50 26.27 -4.58 -13.06
C ALA A 50 25.54 -4.62 -11.71
N CYS A 51 26.25 -4.80 -10.60
CA CYS A 51 25.68 -4.78 -9.25
C CYS A 51 25.09 -3.40 -8.92
N ARG A 52 25.77 -2.30 -9.24
CA ARG A 52 25.23 -0.93 -9.05
C ARG A 52 23.95 -0.72 -9.85
N PHE A 53 23.97 -1.05 -11.13
CA PHE A 53 22.79 -0.92 -11.99
C PHE A 53 21.60 -1.76 -11.49
N ALA A 54 21.84 -3.01 -11.08
CA ALA A 54 20.82 -3.86 -10.50
C ALA A 54 20.28 -3.27 -9.20
N GLY A 55 21.16 -2.77 -8.32
CA GLY A 55 20.78 -2.11 -7.07
C GLY A 55 19.88 -0.89 -7.28
N GLU A 56 20.23 -0.01 -8.20
CA GLU A 56 19.42 1.16 -8.58
C GLU A 56 18.05 0.74 -9.13
N SER A 57 18.02 -0.28 -9.99
CA SER A 57 16.78 -0.80 -10.58
C SER A 57 15.86 -1.41 -9.52
N PHE A 58 16.41 -2.20 -8.59
CA PHE A 58 15.64 -2.78 -7.49
C PHE A 58 15.13 -1.72 -6.51
N ALA A 59 15.96 -0.72 -6.18
CA ALA A 59 15.55 0.38 -5.32
C ALA A 59 14.39 1.17 -5.94
N ALA A 60 14.47 1.49 -7.24
CA ALA A 60 13.40 2.17 -7.95
C ALA A 60 12.10 1.34 -7.97
N GLN A 61 12.19 0.04 -8.25
CA GLN A 61 11.02 -0.83 -8.29
C GLN A 61 10.38 -1.03 -6.90
N ALA A 62 11.20 -1.16 -5.85
CA ALA A 62 10.72 -1.25 -4.47
C ALA A 62 9.99 0.03 -4.06
N GLN A 63 10.50 1.20 -4.42
CA GLN A 63 9.84 2.48 -4.17
C GLN A 63 8.50 2.57 -4.93
N HIS A 64 8.47 2.23 -6.22
CA HIS A 64 7.24 2.21 -7.00
C HIS A 64 6.17 1.30 -6.40
N MET A 65 6.56 0.09 -5.96
CA MET A 65 5.64 -0.82 -5.28
C MET A 65 5.12 -0.25 -3.96
N ALA A 66 5.99 0.37 -3.15
CA ALA A 66 5.57 0.99 -1.89
C ALA A 66 4.58 2.15 -2.14
N ASP A 67 4.82 2.97 -3.15
CA ASP A 67 3.94 4.08 -3.54
C ASP A 67 2.56 3.56 -4.00
N ASP A 68 2.54 2.52 -4.85
CA ASP A 68 1.29 1.90 -5.32
C ASP A 68 0.47 1.30 -4.15
N MET A 69 1.15 0.60 -3.24
CA MET A 69 0.51 -0.01 -2.07
C MET A 69 -0.04 1.04 -1.10
N SER A 70 0.72 2.13 -0.88
CA SER A 70 0.27 3.28 -0.08
C SER A 70 -0.92 4.00 -0.72
N GLY A 71 -0.89 4.19 -2.05
CA GLY A 71 -2.00 4.73 -2.82
C GLY A 71 -3.25 3.86 -2.72
N TYR A 72 -3.10 2.53 -2.77
CA TYR A 72 -4.21 1.60 -2.60
C TYR A 72 -4.76 1.61 -1.16
N ALA A 73 -3.89 1.64 -0.15
CA ALA A 73 -4.30 1.79 1.25
C ALA A 73 -5.14 3.07 1.46
N THR A 74 -4.72 4.19 0.86
CA THR A 74 -5.45 5.46 0.92
C THR A 74 -6.85 5.34 0.30
N LYS A 75 -6.96 4.69 -0.87
CA LYS A 75 -8.26 4.45 -1.53
C LYS A 75 -9.19 3.60 -0.67
N LEU A 76 -8.68 2.55 -0.03
CA LEU A 76 -9.46 1.72 0.89
C LEU A 76 -9.96 2.52 2.10
N ALA A 77 -9.10 3.34 2.71
CA ALA A 77 -9.50 4.19 3.84
C ALA A 77 -10.59 5.20 3.44
N ALA A 78 -10.47 5.81 2.25
CA ALA A 78 -11.48 6.72 1.72
C ALA A 78 -12.81 6.01 1.43
N ALA A 79 -12.76 4.78 0.91
CA ALA A 79 -13.94 3.96 0.69
C ALA A 79 -14.65 3.63 2.02
N ALA A 80 -13.92 3.14 3.03
CA ALA A 80 -14.48 2.85 4.36
C ALA A 80 -15.16 4.09 4.97
N SER A 81 -14.49 5.25 4.89
CA SER A 81 -15.03 6.52 5.41
C SER A 81 -16.26 7.01 4.63
N THR A 82 -16.44 6.56 3.38
CA THR A 82 -17.63 6.88 2.58
C THR A 82 -18.79 5.96 2.91
N TYR A 83 -18.53 4.67 3.16
CA TYR A 83 -19.56 3.74 3.63
C TYR A 83 -20.12 4.19 4.98
N GLU A 84 -19.26 4.47 5.96
CA GLU A 84 -19.71 4.89 7.30
C GLU A 84 -20.55 6.17 7.27
N ARG A 85 -20.08 7.20 6.55
CA ARG A 85 -20.84 8.45 6.41
C ARG A 85 -22.20 8.23 5.74
N THR A 86 -22.27 7.33 4.77
CA THR A 86 -23.52 7.01 4.09
C THR A 86 -24.47 6.28 5.04
N ASP A 87 -23.95 5.33 5.81
CA ASP A 87 -24.74 4.58 6.80
C ASP A 87 -25.26 5.49 7.92
N GLU A 88 -24.44 6.42 8.42
CA GLU A 88 -24.84 7.45 9.38
C GLU A 88 -25.97 8.33 8.82
N GLN A 89 -25.82 8.88 7.60
CA GLN A 89 -26.85 9.69 6.96
C GLN A 89 -28.16 8.94 6.74
N LEU A 90 -28.08 7.66 6.36
CA LEU A 90 -29.26 6.82 6.20
C LEU A 90 -29.93 6.54 7.55
N GLY A 91 -29.14 6.28 8.59
CA GLY A 91 -29.59 6.07 9.96
C GLY A 91 -30.32 7.29 10.52
N ASP A 92 -29.75 8.48 10.34
CA ASP A 92 -30.35 9.75 10.80
C ASP A 92 -31.71 9.99 10.14
N ARG A 93 -31.80 9.84 8.80
CA ARG A 93 -33.09 10.00 8.09
C ARG A 93 -34.15 9.01 8.54
N LEU A 94 -33.75 7.76 8.83
CA LEU A 94 -34.67 6.76 9.39
C LEU A 94 -35.13 7.19 10.78
N GLY A 95 -34.21 7.64 11.64
CA GLY A 95 -34.53 8.17 12.97
C GLY A 95 -35.49 9.36 12.94
N GLU A 96 -35.34 10.27 11.98
CA GLU A 96 -36.26 11.39 11.75
C GLU A 96 -37.64 10.93 11.27
N THR A 97 -37.70 9.88 10.45
CA THR A 97 -38.96 9.34 9.91
C THR A 97 -39.82 8.63 10.97
N PHE A 98 -39.17 8.01 11.97
CA PHE A 98 -39.85 7.27 13.05
C PHE A 98 -40.09 8.11 14.32
N ARG A 99 -39.86 9.43 14.26
CA ARG A 99 -40.09 10.38 15.35
C ARG A 99 -41.38 11.16 15.16
#